data_AF-A0A2C6CWY5-F1
#
_entry.id   AF-A0A2C6CWY5-F1
#
_cell.length_a   1.000
_cell.length_b   1.000
_cell.length_c   1.000
_cell.angle_alpha   90.00
_cell.angle_beta   90.00
_cell.angle_gamma   90.00
#
_symmetry.space_group_name_H-M   'P 1'
#
loop_
_entity.id
_entity.type
_entity.pdbx_description
1 polymer ?
#
loop_
_entity_poly.entity_id
_entity_poly.type
_entity_poly.pdbx_seq_one_letter_code
_entity_poly.pdbx_strand_id
1 'polypeptide(L)'
;MSFSESKTQEYKKLATAYIFNYFYDGDLIPALQICEDFKENKDFEVNKENRVRIKKLDFDSEKKRFFVQVTSYEPNSFIPITPPFSNEPPDLVEGSEIQDLKNIENCDKNHMFIMIDEKNIYAISQITYSHQAIRLNKIFKLLGFELNIRDKVDKGTVNRVRKEKIRSLGIAVKTTAKDIEEFKIKSKISLFEKEDSNTPFYGTLTLDHKNNLSLINEATDNLEDFIDELSEDFFIVTQKGNIIKSSAIKTKKDYYTYPYGSKTIKDTNAKEILDSFISTIIR
;
A
#
# COMPACT_ATOMS: atom_id res chain seq x y z
N MET A 1 13.62 0.75 -23.05
CA MET A 1 13.01 1.01 -21.74
C MET A 1 13.09 -0.25 -20.91
N SER A 2 13.33 -0.14 -19.61
CA SER A 2 13.40 -1.32 -18.72
C SER A 2 12.03 -1.84 -18.26
N PHE A 3 10.94 -1.36 -18.85
CA PHE A 3 9.57 -1.67 -18.46
C PHE A 3 8.59 -1.60 -19.65
N SER A 4 7.38 -2.11 -19.43
CA SER A 4 6.22 -2.06 -20.33
C SER A 4 4.97 -1.61 -19.55
N GLU A 5 4.02 -0.94 -20.19
CA GLU A 5 2.73 -0.59 -19.59
C GLU A 5 1.73 -1.76 -19.62
N SER A 6 2.05 -2.82 -20.36
CA SER A 6 1.27 -4.05 -20.44
C SER A 6 2.13 -5.26 -20.11
N LYS A 7 1.49 -6.29 -19.54
CA LYS A 7 2.15 -7.54 -19.22
C LYS A 7 2.49 -8.30 -20.50
N THR A 8 3.75 -8.70 -20.65
CA THR A 8 4.20 -9.54 -21.78
C THR A 8 4.94 -10.78 -21.29
N GLN A 9 5.41 -11.63 -22.20
CA GLN A 9 6.23 -12.78 -21.83
C GLN A 9 7.57 -12.37 -21.20
N GLU A 10 8.12 -11.23 -21.61
CA GLU A 10 9.37 -10.67 -21.10
C GLU A 10 9.15 -9.83 -19.83
N TYR A 11 8.12 -8.97 -19.86
CA TYR A 11 7.78 -8.05 -18.78
C TYR A 11 6.65 -8.64 -17.93
N LYS A 12 7.03 -9.45 -16.93
CA LYS A 12 6.09 -10.19 -16.08
C LYS A 12 5.94 -9.61 -14.67
N LYS A 13 6.94 -8.86 -14.18
CA LYS A 13 6.98 -8.39 -12.80
C LYS A 13 6.23 -7.07 -12.66
N LEU A 14 5.13 -7.08 -11.91
CA LEU A 14 4.33 -5.88 -11.63
C LEU A 14 5.09 -4.92 -10.72
N ALA A 15 5.07 -3.65 -11.10
CA ALA A 15 5.51 -2.51 -10.31
C ALA A 15 4.46 -1.40 -10.44
N THR A 16 3.76 -1.11 -9.35
CA THR A 16 2.76 -0.03 -9.32
C THR A 16 3.41 1.23 -8.77
N ALA A 17 3.39 2.30 -9.57
CA ALA A 17 3.82 3.62 -9.16
C ALA A 17 2.64 4.42 -8.61
N TYR A 18 2.88 5.10 -7.48
CA TYR A 18 1.90 5.92 -6.76
C TYR A 18 2.41 7.35 -6.68
N ILE A 19 1.49 8.31 -6.61
CA ILE A 19 1.78 9.72 -6.33
C ILE A 19 1.04 10.17 -5.08
N PHE A 20 1.74 10.93 -4.25
CA PHE A 20 1.27 11.47 -2.98
C PHE A 20 1.48 12.97 -2.96
N ASN A 21 0.52 13.68 -2.39
CA ASN A 21 0.74 15.06 -1.98
C ASN A 21 1.40 15.04 -0.60
N TYR A 22 2.17 16.08 -0.28
CA TYR A 22 2.66 16.29 1.07
C TYR A 22 2.46 17.73 1.49
N PHE A 23 2.30 17.93 2.79
CA PHE A 23 2.44 19.23 3.43
C PHE A 23 3.63 19.16 4.40
N TYR A 24 4.46 20.19 4.36
CA TYR A 24 5.62 20.38 5.22
C TYR A 24 5.72 21.86 5.57
N ASP A 25 5.97 22.17 6.84
CA ASP A 25 6.17 23.55 7.30
C ASP A 25 7.59 23.99 6.94
N GLY A 26 7.77 24.41 5.69
CA GLY A 26 9.06 24.80 5.12
C GLY A 26 9.26 24.27 3.70
N ASP A 27 10.48 24.39 3.19
CA ASP A 27 10.86 23.86 1.88
C ASP A 27 11.59 22.51 2.06
N LEU A 28 10.95 21.42 1.64
CA LEU A 28 11.41 20.07 1.91
C LEU A 28 12.73 19.77 1.20
N ILE A 29 12.91 20.23 -0.04
CA ILE A 29 14.08 19.89 -0.85
C ILE A 29 15.37 20.46 -0.22
N PRO A 30 15.45 21.77 0.11
CA PRO A 30 16.60 22.31 0.84
C PRO A 30 16.82 21.64 2.19
N ALA A 31 15.73 21.35 2.94
CA ALA A 31 15.84 20.74 4.26
C ALA A 31 16.42 19.32 4.19
N LEU A 32 16.06 18.52 3.18
CA LEU A 32 16.65 17.22 2.92
C LEU A 32 18.12 17.30 2.51
N GLN A 33 18.52 18.30 1.73
CA GLN A 33 19.92 18.46 1.29
C GLN A 33 20.89 18.70 2.46
N ILE A 34 20.46 19.40 3.50
CA ILE A 34 21.28 19.72 4.67
C ILE A 34 21.12 18.71 5.82
N CYS A 35 20.20 17.76 5.69
CA CYS A 35 19.94 16.76 6.72
C CYS A 35 21.10 15.76 6.81
N GLU A 36 21.75 15.69 7.97
CA GLU A 36 22.89 14.79 8.18
C GLU A 36 22.52 13.31 8.09
N ASP A 37 21.29 12.99 8.47
CA ASP A 37 20.76 11.64 8.46
C ASP A 37 20.23 11.22 7.07
N PHE A 38 19.88 12.15 6.20
CA PHE A 38 19.43 11.84 4.84
C PHE A 38 20.61 11.60 3.89
N LYS A 39 21.34 10.50 4.11
CA LYS A 39 22.53 10.09 3.33
C LYS A 39 22.51 8.60 2.98
N GLU A 40 23.18 8.25 1.89
CA GLU A 40 23.32 6.86 1.47
C GLU A 40 24.02 6.01 2.56
N ASN A 41 23.54 4.78 2.75
CA ASN A 41 23.93 3.82 3.77
C ASN A 41 23.65 4.22 5.23
N LYS A 42 22.82 5.23 5.47
CA LYS A 42 22.34 5.53 6.81
C LYS A 42 21.29 4.52 7.27
N ASP A 43 21.44 4.03 8.50
CA ASP A 43 20.51 3.15 9.20
C ASP A 43 19.73 3.88 10.29
N PHE A 44 18.46 3.51 10.43
CA PHE A 44 17.52 4.01 11.43
C PHE A 44 16.90 2.83 12.16
N GLU A 45 16.94 2.87 13.49
CA GLU A 45 16.23 1.91 14.31
C GLU A 45 14.76 2.33 14.42
N VAL A 46 13.85 1.49 13.93
CA VAL A 46 12.40 1.70 14.12
C VAL A 46 11.98 1.09 15.46
N ASN A 47 12.50 -0.11 15.72
CA ASN A 47 12.40 -0.83 16.98
C ASN A 47 13.52 -1.89 17.03
N LYS A 48 13.58 -2.67 18.11
CA LYS A 48 14.61 -3.70 18.31
C LYS A 48 14.71 -4.72 17.17
N GLU A 49 13.61 -4.97 16.47
CA GLU A 49 13.52 -6.03 15.45
C GLU A 49 13.62 -5.46 14.03
N ASN A 50 13.30 -4.18 13.81
CA ASN A 50 13.18 -3.59 12.49
C ASN A 50 14.06 -2.36 12.32
N ARG A 51 14.84 -2.35 11.25
CA ARG A 51 15.65 -1.22 10.83
C ARG A 51 15.25 -0.74 9.44
N VAL A 52 15.56 0.51 9.16
CA VAL A 52 15.39 1.14 7.85
C VAL A 52 16.75 1.63 7.37
N ARG A 53 17.11 1.34 6.12
CA ARG A 53 18.33 1.82 5.47
C ARG A 53 18.02 2.65 4.23
N ILE A 54 18.71 3.76 4.04
CA ILE A 54 18.79 4.44 2.74
C ILE A 54 19.86 3.71 1.91
N LYS A 55 19.46 2.83 1.00
CA LYS A 55 20.40 2.05 0.17
C LYS A 55 20.98 2.85 -1.00
N LYS A 56 20.20 3.78 -1.55
CA LYS A 56 20.62 4.67 -2.64
C LYS A 56 20.05 6.05 -2.40
N LEU A 57 20.85 7.07 -2.66
CA LEU A 57 20.40 8.46 -2.69
C LEU A 57 21.06 9.18 -3.86
N ASP A 58 20.24 9.70 -4.77
CA ASP A 58 20.69 10.57 -5.86
C ASP A 58 19.91 11.89 -5.81
N PHE A 59 20.58 13.00 -6.11
CA PHE A 59 19.95 14.30 -6.30
C PHE A 59 20.18 14.80 -7.73
N ASP A 60 19.10 15.08 -8.45
CA ASP A 60 19.10 15.76 -9.75
C ASP A 60 18.92 17.26 -9.50
N SER A 61 20.01 18.02 -9.62
CA SER A 61 20.02 19.47 -9.39
C SER A 61 19.24 20.27 -10.43
N GLU A 62 19.16 19.77 -11.67
CA GLU A 62 18.44 20.46 -12.75
C GLU A 62 16.93 20.40 -12.52
N LYS A 63 16.44 19.24 -12.06
CA LYS A 63 15.02 19.02 -11.76
C LYS A 63 14.65 19.27 -10.30
N LYS A 64 15.62 19.61 -9.46
CA LYS A 64 15.50 19.73 -7.99
C LYS A 64 14.76 18.55 -7.36
N ARG A 65 15.27 17.36 -7.61
CA ARG A 65 14.56 16.12 -7.29
C ARG A 65 15.49 15.09 -6.68
N PHE A 66 15.01 14.43 -5.63
CA PHE A 66 15.68 13.28 -5.06
C PHE A 66 15.12 11.98 -5.64
N PHE A 67 16.01 11.03 -5.86
CA PHE A 67 15.68 9.62 -5.96
C PHE A 67 16.28 8.88 -4.75
N VAL A 68 15.45 8.12 -4.03
CA VAL A 68 15.84 7.44 -2.80
C VAL A 68 15.38 5.99 -2.88
N GLN A 69 16.29 5.06 -2.58
CA GLN A 69 15.91 3.68 -2.28
C GLN A 69 15.98 3.46 -0.78
N VAL A 70 14.84 3.20 -0.17
CA VAL A 70 14.71 2.86 1.25
C VAL A 70 14.38 1.38 1.39
N THR A 71 15.06 0.68 2.29
CA THR A 71 14.75 -0.71 2.59
C THR A 71 14.52 -0.88 4.09
N SER A 72 13.41 -1.51 4.46
CA SER A 72 13.22 -1.96 5.84
C SER A 72 13.60 -3.42 5.94
N TYR A 73 14.35 -3.78 6.97
CA TYR A 73 14.86 -5.13 7.15
C TYR A 73 14.87 -5.52 8.64
N GLU A 74 14.79 -6.82 8.88
CA GLU A 74 15.06 -7.41 10.19
C GLU A 74 16.54 -7.78 10.25
N PRO A 75 17.31 -7.29 11.24
CA PRO A 75 18.74 -7.61 11.34
C PRO A 75 19.00 -9.11 11.47
N ASN A 76 18.11 -9.84 12.16
CA ASN A 76 18.13 -11.29 12.28
C ASN A 76 16.70 -11.80 12.16
N SER A 77 16.43 -12.69 11.21
CA SER A 77 15.09 -13.25 10.96
C SER A 77 15.16 -14.75 10.75
N PHE A 78 14.22 -15.50 11.32
CA PHE A 78 14.11 -16.94 11.12
C PHE A 78 13.06 -17.23 10.04
N ILE A 79 13.48 -17.80 8.91
CA ILE A 79 12.61 -18.03 7.75
C ILE A 79 12.46 -19.55 7.50
N PRO A 80 11.24 -20.05 7.28
CA PRO A 80 11.03 -21.45 6.89
C PRO A 80 11.66 -21.71 5.52
N ILE A 81 12.47 -22.77 5.42
CA ILE A 81 13.12 -23.16 4.16
C ILE A 81 12.40 -24.30 3.44
N THR A 82 11.53 -25.05 4.12
CA THR A 82 10.62 -25.99 3.46
C THR A 82 9.51 -25.22 2.74
N PRO A 83 9.29 -25.41 1.42
CA PRO A 83 8.08 -24.97 0.77
C PRO A 83 6.87 -25.59 1.48
N PRO A 84 5.73 -24.88 1.63
CA PRO A 84 4.53 -25.50 2.17
C PRO A 84 4.14 -26.67 1.27
N PHE A 85 4.33 -27.89 1.74
CA PHE A 85 3.89 -29.08 1.04
C PHE A 85 2.36 -29.18 1.21
N SER A 86 1.67 -29.09 0.06
CA SER A 86 0.32 -29.59 -0.21
C SER A 86 -0.88 -29.01 0.58
N ASN A 87 -2.03 -29.07 -0.08
CA ASN A 87 -3.35 -28.58 0.35
C ASN A 87 -3.99 -29.36 1.52
N GLU A 88 -3.20 -29.87 2.47
CA GLU A 88 -3.76 -30.58 3.63
C GLU A 88 -3.99 -29.60 4.80
N PRO A 89 -5.13 -29.72 5.50
CA PRO A 89 -5.47 -28.85 6.62
C PRO A 89 -4.43 -29.01 7.75
N PRO A 90 -4.06 -27.92 8.45
CA PRO A 90 -2.97 -27.89 9.43
C PRO A 90 -3.21 -28.72 10.70
N ASP A 91 -4.33 -29.42 10.82
CA ASP A 91 -4.81 -30.01 12.07
C ASP A 91 -4.48 -31.50 12.25
N LEU A 92 -3.57 -32.08 11.45
CA LEU A 92 -3.26 -33.53 11.52
C LEU A 92 -1.78 -33.89 11.71
N VAL A 93 -0.92 -32.99 12.17
CA VAL A 93 0.42 -33.38 12.64
C VAL A 93 0.68 -32.82 14.04
N GLU A 94 0.15 -33.51 15.05
CA GLU A 94 0.67 -33.40 16.41
C GLU A 94 2.14 -33.85 16.41
N GLY A 95 3.06 -32.91 16.63
CA GLY A 95 4.49 -33.19 16.84
C GLY A 95 5.45 -32.70 15.76
N SER A 96 5.01 -32.09 14.65
CA SER A 96 5.94 -31.37 13.77
C SER A 96 6.06 -29.91 14.21
N GLU A 97 6.85 -29.69 15.25
CA GLU A 97 7.49 -28.39 15.43
C GLU A 97 8.07 -27.95 14.08
N ILE A 98 7.81 -26.71 13.69
CA ILE A 98 8.38 -26.08 12.50
C ILE A 98 9.89 -25.93 12.76
N GLN A 99 10.65 -27.02 12.58
CA GLN A 99 12.09 -27.09 12.89
C GLN A 99 12.97 -26.61 11.74
N ASP A 100 12.40 -26.35 10.56
CA ASP A 100 13.16 -25.96 9.38
C ASP A 100 13.25 -24.44 9.21
N LEU A 101 13.62 -23.75 10.29
CA LEU A 101 13.84 -22.31 10.30
C LEU A 101 15.33 -22.00 10.12
N LYS A 102 15.66 -21.29 9.04
CA LYS A 102 17.00 -20.77 8.81
C LYS A 102 17.11 -19.34 9.33
N ASN A 103 18.13 -19.07 10.14
CA ASN A 103 18.49 -17.70 10.48
C ASN A 103 19.06 -16.99 9.24
N ILE A 104 18.48 -15.86 8.89
CA ILE A 104 18.90 -14.98 7.81
C ILE A 104 19.20 -13.62 8.42
N GLU A 105 20.46 -13.22 8.31
CA GLU A 105 20.88 -11.88 8.67
C GLU A 105 20.41 -10.87 7.61
N ASN A 106 20.00 -9.69 8.06
CA ASN A 106 19.53 -8.57 7.24
C ASN A 106 18.43 -8.97 6.25
N CYS A 107 17.38 -9.63 6.73
CA CYS A 107 16.26 -10.02 5.90
C CYS A 107 15.43 -8.79 5.50
N ASP A 108 15.54 -8.38 4.23
CA ASP A 108 14.72 -7.31 3.64
C ASP A 108 13.22 -7.67 3.69
N LYS A 109 12.41 -6.79 4.28
CA LYS A 109 10.94 -6.93 4.42
C LYS A 109 10.17 -6.05 3.45
N ASN A 110 10.78 -4.94 3.00
CA ASN A 110 10.21 -4.02 2.05
C ASN A 110 11.31 -3.25 1.33
N HIS A 111 11.16 -3.06 0.02
CA HIS A 111 11.92 -2.07 -0.73
C HIS A 111 10.97 -0.99 -1.20
N MET A 112 11.32 0.26 -0.94
CA MET A 112 10.59 1.43 -1.40
C MET A 112 11.53 2.30 -2.23
N PHE A 113 11.13 2.57 -3.45
CA PHE A 113 11.81 3.50 -4.35
C PHE A 113 10.98 4.78 -4.38
N ILE A 114 11.60 5.91 -4.05
CA ILE A 114 10.92 7.18 -3.79
C ILE A 114 11.54 8.24 -4.69
N MET A 115 10.69 9.01 -5.37
CA MET A 115 11.07 10.26 -6.01
C MET A 115 10.43 11.42 -5.25
N ILE A 116 11.20 12.45 -4.91
CA ILE A 116 10.72 13.61 -4.14
C ILE A 116 11.01 14.85 -4.96
N ASP A 117 9.99 15.64 -5.27
CA ASP A 117 10.14 16.98 -5.82
C ASP A 117 9.43 18.04 -4.96
N GLU A 118 9.45 19.30 -5.41
CA GLU A 118 8.89 20.45 -4.69
C GLU A 118 7.38 20.31 -4.39
N LYS A 119 6.65 19.39 -5.06
CA LYS A 119 5.18 19.32 -4.97
C LYS A 119 4.65 17.97 -4.53
N ASN A 120 5.31 16.87 -4.92
CA ASN A 120 4.78 15.54 -4.71
C ASN A 120 5.88 14.57 -4.30
N ILE A 121 5.45 13.47 -3.71
CA ILE A 121 6.26 12.27 -3.52
C ILE A 121 5.70 11.19 -4.44
N TYR A 122 6.58 10.47 -5.12
CA TYR A 122 6.23 9.35 -5.98
C TYR A 122 6.89 8.10 -5.43
N ALA A 123 6.17 6.98 -5.35
CA ALA A 123 6.75 5.77 -4.79
C ALA A 123 6.35 4.48 -5.50
N ILE A 124 7.27 3.52 -5.46
CA ILE A 124 7.04 2.11 -5.78
C ILE A 124 7.46 1.30 -4.56
N SER A 125 6.57 0.44 -4.05
CA SER A 125 6.89 -0.50 -2.96
C SER A 125 6.91 -1.93 -3.50
N GLN A 126 7.85 -2.75 -3.02
CA GLN A 126 8.00 -4.17 -3.37
C GLN A 126 8.07 -5.02 -2.10
N ILE A 127 7.86 -6.34 -2.23
CA ILE A 127 7.79 -7.34 -1.14
C ILE A 127 6.51 -7.26 -0.30
N THR A 128 6.14 -6.11 0.26
CA THR A 128 4.88 -5.94 1.02
C THR A 128 3.96 -4.88 0.43
N TYR A 129 2.68 -5.22 0.33
CA TYR A 129 1.59 -4.38 -0.20
C TYR A 129 0.77 -3.75 0.94
N SER A 130 1.37 -2.90 1.77
CA SER A 130 0.60 -2.08 2.70
C SER A 130 0.53 -0.63 2.23
N HIS A 131 -0.35 0.16 2.86
CA HIS A 131 -0.51 1.59 2.58
C HIS A 131 0.82 2.35 2.63
N GLN A 132 1.17 2.97 1.50
CA GLN A 132 2.48 3.61 1.29
C GLN A 132 2.57 4.96 2.00
N ALA A 133 1.50 5.77 2.03
CA ALA A 133 1.49 7.07 2.69
C ALA A 133 1.87 6.99 4.17
N ILE A 134 1.26 6.06 4.92
CA ILE A 134 1.56 5.82 6.35
C ILE A 134 3.04 5.47 6.55
N ARG A 135 3.60 4.63 5.66
CA ARG A 135 5.02 4.24 5.73
C ARG A 135 5.94 5.41 5.42
N LEU A 136 5.63 6.19 4.40
CA LEU A 136 6.39 7.39 4.06
C LEU A 136 6.40 8.37 5.24
N ASN A 137 5.24 8.66 5.84
CA ASN A 137 5.15 9.51 7.04
C ASN A 137 6.06 9.00 8.17
N LYS A 138 6.08 7.69 8.42
CA LYS A 138 6.99 7.08 9.42
C LYS A 138 8.46 7.25 9.05
N ILE A 139 8.84 7.04 7.79
CA ILE A 139 10.23 7.19 7.32
C ILE A 139 10.70 8.63 7.48
N PHE A 140 9.91 9.60 7.03
CA PHE A 140 10.26 11.01 7.16
C PHE A 140 10.31 11.46 8.62
N LYS A 141 9.41 10.95 9.47
CA LYS A 141 9.46 11.23 10.91
C LYS A 141 10.75 10.73 11.56
N LEU A 142 11.27 9.57 11.15
CA LEU A 142 12.56 9.05 11.62
C LEU A 142 13.74 9.94 11.20
N LEU A 143 13.60 10.67 10.09
CA LEU A 143 14.56 11.65 9.60
C LEU A 143 14.39 13.03 10.26
N GLY A 144 13.47 13.17 11.21
CA GLY A 144 13.16 14.44 11.88
C GLY A 144 12.21 15.35 11.11
N PHE A 145 11.57 14.86 10.05
CA PHE A 145 10.61 15.62 9.26
C PHE A 145 9.16 15.20 9.55
N GLU A 146 8.36 16.13 10.04
CA GLU A 146 6.93 15.92 10.23
C GLU A 146 6.17 16.33 8.95
N LEU A 147 6.05 15.38 8.02
CA LEU A 147 5.22 15.55 6.83
C LEU A 147 3.80 15.04 7.08
N ASN A 148 2.83 15.67 6.42
CA ASN A 148 1.50 15.13 6.23
C ASN A 148 1.37 14.64 4.78
N ILE A 149 1.74 13.38 4.55
CA ILE A 149 1.68 12.71 3.24
C ILE A 149 0.32 12.04 3.07
N ARG A 150 -0.34 12.33 1.94
CA ARG A 150 -1.67 11.83 1.58
C ARG A 150 -1.72 11.31 0.15
N ASP A 151 -2.59 10.34 -0.11
CA ASP A 151 -2.80 9.83 -1.47
C ASP A 151 -3.27 10.95 -2.41
N LYS A 152 -2.67 11.07 -3.60
CA LYS A 152 -3.19 12.02 -4.59
C LYS A 152 -4.38 11.40 -5.33
N VAL A 153 -5.52 12.08 -5.20
CA VAL A 153 -6.79 11.58 -5.71
C VAL A 153 -7.01 12.00 -7.17
N ASP A 154 -7.56 11.08 -7.98
CA ASP A 154 -8.01 11.37 -9.34
C ASP A 154 -9.26 12.27 -9.32
N LYS A 155 -9.08 13.51 -9.79
CA LYS A 155 -10.16 14.51 -9.83
C LYS A 155 -11.35 14.06 -10.67
N GLY A 156 -11.12 13.28 -11.73
CA GLY A 156 -12.19 12.76 -12.58
C GLY A 156 -13.13 11.84 -11.80
N THR A 157 -12.55 10.90 -11.07
CA THR A 157 -13.28 9.96 -10.21
C THR A 157 -13.98 10.66 -9.04
N VAL A 158 -13.34 11.63 -8.39
CA VAL A 158 -13.99 12.45 -7.33
C VAL A 158 -15.19 13.19 -7.86
N ASN A 159 -15.04 13.88 -9.00
CA ASN A 159 -16.14 14.62 -9.61
C ASN A 159 -17.29 13.69 -10.01
N ARG A 160 -16.97 12.47 -10.46
CA ARG A 160 -17.96 11.44 -10.73
C ARG A 160 -18.70 11.02 -9.46
N VAL A 161 -17.99 10.77 -8.35
CA VAL A 161 -18.62 10.41 -7.06
C VAL A 161 -19.52 11.55 -6.56
N ARG A 162 -19.05 12.80 -6.58
CA ARG A 162 -19.85 13.98 -6.19
C ARG A 162 -21.11 14.13 -7.04
N LYS A 163 -21.00 13.92 -8.36
CA LYS A 163 -22.13 14.01 -9.29
C LYS A 163 -23.13 12.87 -9.15
N GLU A 164 -22.64 11.64 -8.99
CA GLU A 164 -23.49 10.45 -8.89
C GLU A 164 -24.03 10.21 -7.47
N LYS A 165 -23.45 10.87 -6.46
CA LYS A 165 -23.67 10.70 -5.02
C LYS A 165 -23.41 9.27 -4.54
N ILE A 166 -23.02 9.15 -3.28
CA ILE A 166 -22.79 7.84 -2.67
C ILE A 166 -24.13 7.22 -2.25
N ARG A 167 -24.35 5.95 -2.63
CA ARG A 167 -25.45 5.12 -2.14
C ARG A 167 -25.01 4.30 -0.94
N SER A 168 -23.82 3.72 -1.00
CA SER A 168 -23.22 3.00 0.10
C SER A 168 -21.71 2.92 -0.01
N LEU A 169 -21.06 2.74 1.14
CA LEU A 169 -19.64 2.46 1.27
C LEU A 169 -19.47 1.00 1.67
N GLY A 170 -18.55 0.28 1.04
CA GLY A 170 -18.33 -1.15 1.28
C GLY A 170 -16.87 -1.45 1.60
N ILE A 171 -16.64 -2.37 2.55
CA ILE A 171 -15.34 -2.96 2.84
C ILE A 171 -15.48 -4.47 2.71
N ALA A 172 -14.66 -5.09 1.86
CA ALA A 172 -14.54 -6.54 1.86
C ALA A 172 -13.73 -6.98 3.09
N VAL A 173 -14.32 -7.84 3.91
CA VAL A 173 -13.70 -8.35 5.14
C VAL A 173 -13.59 -9.86 5.07
N LYS A 174 -12.46 -10.39 5.51
CA LYS A 174 -12.31 -11.82 5.78
C LYS A 174 -12.73 -12.06 7.22
N THR A 175 -13.76 -12.88 7.41
CA THR A 175 -14.39 -13.12 8.72
C THR A 175 -14.57 -14.63 8.93
N THR A 176 -14.73 -15.04 10.18
CA THR A 176 -15.10 -16.41 10.55
C THR A 176 -16.51 -16.47 11.13
N ALA A 177 -17.08 -17.67 11.26
CA ALA A 177 -18.41 -17.84 11.85
C ALA A 177 -18.47 -17.34 13.30
N LYS A 178 -17.37 -17.51 14.06
CA LYS A 178 -17.23 -17.03 15.44
C LYS A 178 -17.35 -15.51 15.56
N ASP A 179 -16.74 -14.78 14.63
CA ASP A 179 -16.76 -13.31 14.63
C ASP A 179 -18.19 -12.75 14.44
N ILE A 180 -19.06 -13.50 13.75
CA ILE A 180 -20.46 -13.11 13.53
C ILE A 180 -21.34 -13.44 14.73
N GLU A 181 -21.07 -14.54 15.46
CA GLU A 181 -21.90 -14.94 16.61
C GLU A 181 -21.83 -13.96 17.79
N GLU A 182 -20.73 -13.20 17.93
CA GLU A 182 -20.64 -12.10 18.89
C GLU A 182 -21.53 -10.91 18.53
N PHE A 183 -21.81 -10.68 17.24
CA PHE A 183 -22.82 -9.73 16.79
C PHE A 183 -24.20 -10.37 16.91
N LYS A 184 -24.93 -10.04 17.98
CA LYS A 184 -26.33 -10.47 18.19
C LYS A 184 -27.26 -9.89 17.12
N ILE A 185 -27.24 -10.44 15.90
CA ILE A 185 -28.19 -10.14 14.85
C ILE A 185 -29.53 -10.78 15.24
N LYS A 186 -30.48 -9.96 15.70
CA LYS A 186 -31.86 -10.38 15.97
C LYS A 186 -32.62 -10.61 14.66
N SER A 187 -32.27 -11.61 13.86
CA SER A 187 -33.08 -12.05 12.72
C SER A 187 -33.44 -13.53 12.87
N LYS A 188 -34.72 -13.80 13.11
CA LYS A 188 -35.32 -15.13 13.35
C LYS A 188 -35.47 -16.01 12.09
N ILE A 189 -34.67 -15.80 11.05
CA ILE A 189 -34.83 -16.55 9.80
C ILE A 189 -33.44 -17.00 9.31
N SER A 190 -33.00 -18.18 9.74
CA SER A 190 -31.88 -18.88 9.13
C SER A 190 -32.43 -19.77 8.02
N LEU A 191 -32.42 -19.27 6.78
CA LEU A 191 -32.74 -20.06 5.58
C LEU A 191 -31.56 -20.95 5.13
N PHE A 192 -30.44 -20.89 5.85
CA PHE A 192 -29.23 -21.64 5.56
C PHE A 192 -28.86 -22.49 6.78
N GLU A 193 -28.49 -23.75 6.55
CA GLU A 193 -27.79 -24.55 7.54
C GLU A 193 -26.45 -23.87 7.83
N LYS A 194 -26.16 -23.64 9.13
CA LYS A 194 -24.85 -23.13 9.53
C LYS A 194 -23.83 -24.24 9.26
N GLU A 195 -22.93 -24.03 8.31
CA GLU A 195 -21.75 -24.88 8.21
C GLU A 195 -20.89 -24.64 9.47
N ASP A 196 -20.73 -25.68 10.30
CA ASP A 196 -19.89 -25.69 11.51
C ASP A 196 -18.40 -25.70 11.13
N SER A 197 -17.94 -24.66 10.44
CA SER A 197 -16.51 -24.53 10.14
C SER A 197 -15.98 -23.16 10.53
N ASN A 198 -14.87 -23.15 11.29
CA ASN A 198 -14.01 -21.98 11.47
C ASN A 198 -13.28 -21.59 10.17
N THR A 199 -13.74 -22.08 9.02
CA THR A 199 -13.18 -21.74 7.72
C THR A 199 -13.43 -20.24 7.48
N PRO A 200 -12.40 -19.46 7.18
CA PRO A 200 -12.60 -18.05 6.86
C PRO A 200 -13.45 -17.91 5.60
N PHE A 201 -14.49 -17.10 5.66
CA PHE A 201 -15.26 -16.68 4.50
C PHE A 201 -15.18 -15.17 4.31
N TYR A 202 -15.53 -14.72 3.10
CA TYR A 202 -15.49 -13.30 2.75
C TYR A 202 -16.88 -12.70 2.93
N GLY A 203 -16.96 -11.68 3.79
CA GLY A 203 -18.13 -10.84 3.98
C GLY A 203 -17.92 -9.45 3.40
N THR A 204 -18.99 -8.67 3.32
CA THR A 204 -18.92 -7.25 2.97
C THR A 204 -19.61 -6.44 4.05
N LEU A 205 -18.86 -5.57 4.71
CA LEU A 205 -19.43 -4.58 5.60
C LEU A 205 -19.87 -3.38 4.76
N THR A 206 -21.16 -3.05 4.81
CA THR A 206 -21.74 -1.97 4.01
C THR A 206 -22.35 -0.90 4.90
N LEU A 207 -21.95 0.36 4.72
CA LEU A 207 -22.59 1.52 5.30
C LEU A 207 -23.54 2.12 4.25
N ASP A 208 -24.84 1.98 4.48
CA ASP A 208 -25.87 2.46 3.56
C ASP A 208 -26.30 3.90 3.84
N HIS A 209 -26.58 4.66 2.78
CA HIS A 209 -27.04 6.06 2.82
C HIS A 209 -28.32 6.23 3.63
N LYS A 210 -29.24 5.26 3.58
CA LYS A 210 -30.52 5.34 4.31
C LYS A 210 -30.34 5.38 5.82
N ASN A 211 -29.33 4.68 6.34
CA ASN A 211 -29.10 4.55 7.77
C ASN A 211 -28.01 5.51 8.28
N ASN A 212 -27.18 6.05 7.38
CA ASN A 212 -25.99 6.85 7.71
C ASN A 212 -25.91 8.15 6.91
N LEU A 213 -27.04 8.86 6.75
CA LEU A 213 -27.18 10.01 5.85
C LEU A 213 -26.09 11.08 6.03
N SER A 214 -25.82 11.49 7.27
CA SER A 214 -24.82 12.53 7.58
C SER A 214 -23.43 12.11 7.14
N LEU A 215 -22.99 10.92 7.54
CA LEU A 215 -21.67 10.38 7.23
C LEU A 215 -21.49 10.19 5.72
N ILE A 216 -22.53 9.70 5.02
CA ILE A 216 -22.44 9.48 3.57
C ILE A 216 -22.36 10.79 2.80
N ASN A 217 -23.11 11.82 3.22
CA ASN A 217 -23.03 13.14 2.61
C ASN A 217 -21.66 13.77 2.85
N GLU A 218 -21.16 13.70 4.09
CA GLU A 218 -19.82 14.16 4.43
C GLU A 218 -18.74 13.45 3.61
N ALA A 219 -18.82 12.13 3.47
CA ALA A 219 -17.90 11.35 2.63
C ALA A 219 -18.06 11.64 1.12
N THR A 220 -19.23 12.10 0.68
CA THR A 220 -19.43 12.52 -0.71
C THR A 220 -18.74 13.85 -0.98
N ASP A 221 -18.82 14.78 -0.04
CA ASP A 221 -18.29 16.14 -0.19
C ASP A 221 -16.77 16.19 0.07
N ASN A 222 -16.29 15.44 1.07
CA ASN A 222 -14.90 15.40 1.54
C ASN A 222 -14.23 14.06 1.25
N LEU A 223 -14.51 13.46 0.09
CA LEU A 223 -14.03 12.11 -0.25
C LEU A 223 -12.51 11.94 -0.08
N GLU A 224 -11.76 13.00 -0.38
CA GLU A 224 -10.31 13.11 -0.22
C GLU A 224 -9.82 12.77 1.19
N ASP A 225 -10.54 13.18 2.24
CA ASP A 225 -10.14 12.93 3.63
C ASP A 225 -10.43 11.48 4.06
N PHE A 226 -11.45 10.85 3.47
CA PHE A 226 -11.76 9.45 3.78
C PHE A 226 -10.77 8.50 3.10
N ILE A 227 -10.32 8.77 1.87
CA ILE A 227 -9.47 7.84 1.07
C ILE A 227 -8.18 7.40 1.78
N ASP A 228 -7.60 8.26 2.63
CA ASP A 228 -6.40 7.93 3.41
C ASP A 228 -6.65 6.82 4.45
N GLU A 229 -7.89 6.68 4.94
CA GLU A 229 -8.32 5.62 5.85
C GLU A 229 -8.76 4.34 5.13
N LEU A 230 -8.94 4.40 3.80
CA LEU A 230 -9.62 3.36 3.05
C LEU A 230 -8.65 2.33 2.48
N SER A 231 -8.77 1.10 2.98
CA SER A 231 -8.00 -0.07 2.53
C SER A 231 -8.18 -0.39 1.04
N GLU A 232 -7.32 -1.25 0.46
CA GLU A 232 -7.52 -1.73 -0.92
C GLU A 232 -8.87 -2.45 -1.11
N ASP A 233 -9.44 -2.98 -0.02
CA ASP A 233 -10.71 -3.68 0.03
C ASP A 233 -11.94 -2.76 0.09
N PHE A 234 -11.72 -1.44 0.10
CA PHE A 234 -12.79 -0.45 0.10
C PHE A 234 -13.33 -0.15 -1.31
N PHE A 235 -14.65 0.02 -1.40
CA PHE A 235 -15.32 0.48 -2.60
C PHE A 235 -16.54 1.36 -2.28
N ILE A 236 -16.88 2.20 -3.25
CA ILE A 236 -18.04 3.09 -3.22
C ILE A 236 -19.07 2.56 -4.21
N VAL A 237 -20.31 2.41 -3.76
CA VAL A 237 -21.45 2.21 -4.65
C VAL A 237 -22.16 3.54 -4.82
N THR A 238 -22.27 4.02 -6.04
CA THR A 238 -22.96 5.28 -6.36
C THR A 238 -24.48 5.08 -6.42
N GLN A 239 -25.27 6.17 -6.39
CA GLN A 239 -26.73 6.08 -6.57
C GLN A 239 -27.13 5.52 -7.94
N LYS A 240 -26.25 5.61 -8.94
CA LYS A 240 -26.43 4.99 -10.26
C LYS A 240 -26.07 3.50 -10.30
N GLY A 241 -25.61 2.92 -9.19
CA GLY A 241 -25.23 1.52 -9.11
C GLY A 241 -23.81 1.20 -9.60
N ASN A 242 -23.01 2.21 -9.95
CA ASN A 242 -21.60 2.01 -10.31
C ASN A 242 -20.77 1.72 -9.06
N ILE A 243 -19.88 0.73 -9.16
CA ILE A 243 -18.90 0.40 -8.12
C ILE A 243 -17.56 1.06 -8.47
N ILE A 244 -17.04 1.88 -7.57
CA ILE A 244 -15.77 2.57 -7.69
C ILE A 244 -14.85 2.03 -6.59
N LYS A 245 -13.80 1.30 -6.97
CA LYS A 245 -12.82 0.75 -6.02
C LYS A 245 -11.85 1.84 -5.56
N SER A 246 -11.30 1.70 -4.35
CA SER A 246 -10.23 2.56 -3.81
C SER A 246 -9.08 2.75 -4.81
N SER A 247 -8.71 1.70 -5.54
CA SER A 247 -7.67 1.73 -6.58
C SER A 247 -7.97 2.63 -7.78
N ALA A 248 -9.24 2.88 -8.11
CA ALA A 248 -9.65 3.77 -9.20
C ALA A 248 -9.67 5.25 -8.77
N ILE A 249 -9.73 5.48 -7.46
CA ILE A 249 -9.77 6.81 -6.86
C ILE A 249 -8.34 7.35 -6.68
N LYS A 250 -7.38 6.47 -6.37
CA LYS A 250 -5.97 6.83 -6.18
C LYS A 250 -5.25 6.98 -7.51
N THR A 251 -4.43 8.02 -7.64
CA THR A 251 -3.60 8.21 -8.83
C THR A 251 -2.41 7.24 -8.76
N LYS A 252 -2.52 6.14 -9.50
CA LYS A 252 -1.48 5.13 -9.63
C LYS A 252 -1.41 4.62 -11.07
N LYS A 253 -0.27 4.06 -11.45
CA LYS A 253 -0.10 3.41 -12.75
C LYS A 253 0.70 2.13 -12.59
N ASP A 254 0.22 1.07 -13.23
CA ASP A 254 0.88 -0.22 -13.25
C ASP A 254 1.89 -0.27 -14.39
N TYR A 255 3.07 -0.77 -14.06
CA TYR A 255 4.16 -1.06 -14.98
C TYR A 255 4.60 -2.50 -14.82
N TYR A 256 5.18 -3.05 -15.87
CA TYR A 256 5.72 -4.40 -15.89
C TYR A 256 7.20 -4.35 -16.25
N THR A 257 8.05 -4.93 -15.41
CA THR A 257 9.50 -4.98 -15.63
C THR A 257 10.00 -6.42 -15.73
N TYR A 258 11.27 -6.57 -16.12
CA TYR A 258 11.97 -7.85 -16.05
C TYR A 258 12.06 -8.33 -14.59
N PRO A 259 11.90 -9.63 -14.32
CA PRO A 259 12.09 -10.15 -12.98
C PRO A 259 13.54 -9.93 -12.51
N TYR A 260 13.73 -9.36 -11.33
CA TYR A 260 15.03 -9.25 -10.68
C TYR A 260 14.97 -9.84 -9.26
N GLY A 261 15.72 -10.92 -9.05
CA GLY A 261 15.50 -11.79 -7.89
C GLY A 261 14.07 -12.37 -7.90
N SER A 262 13.62 -12.86 -6.73
CA SER A 262 12.29 -13.47 -6.61
C SER A 262 11.16 -12.45 -6.39
N LYS A 263 11.45 -11.32 -5.72
CA LYS A 263 10.40 -10.41 -5.22
C LYS A 263 10.59 -8.92 -5.54
N THR A 264 11.71 -8.48 -6.08
CA THR A 264 12.05 -7.05 -6.21
C THR A 264 12.35 -6.62 -7.66
N ILE A 265 12.71 -5.36 -7.84
CA ILE A 265 13.14 -4.73 -9.11
C ILE A 265 14.45 -3.99 -8.87
N LYS A 266 15.23 -3.73 -9.93
CA LYS A 266 16.45 -2.90 -9.83
C LYS A 266 16.10 -1.43 -9.58
N ASP A 267 16.96 -0.73 -8.86
CA ASP A 267 16.88 0.72 -8.63
C ASP A 267 16.87 1.52 -9.94
N THR A 268 17.71 1.15 -10.91
CA THR A 268 17.73 1.77 -12.24
C THR A 268 16.37 1.67 -12.94
N ASN A 269 15.71 0.51 -12.85
CA ASN A 269 14.41 0.29 -13.46
C ASN A 269 13.32 1.07 -12.72
N ALA A 270 13.38 1.11 -11.39
CA ALA A 270 12.44 1.87 -10.58
C ALA A 270 12.52 3.37 -10.87
N LYS A 271 13.74 3.91 -11.01
CA LYS A 271 13.98 5.30 -11.40
C LYS A 271 13.40 5.62 -12.78
N GLU A 272 13.65 4.77 -13.78
CA GLU A 272 13.09 4.93 -15.14
C GLU A 272 11.55 4.92 -15.13
N ILE A 273 10.94 4.02 -14.35
CA ILE A 273 9.48 3.95 -14.18
C ILE A 273 8.95 5.24 -13.54
N LEU A 274 9.58 5.71 -12.46
CA LEU A 274 9.14 6.91 -11.75
C LEU A 274 9.27 8.17 -12.63
N ASP A 275 10.35 8.31 -13.40
CA ASP A 275 10.51 9.41 -14.36
C ASP A 275 9.42 9.38 -15.45
N SER A 276 9.14 8.19 -16.00
CA SER A 276 8.06 7.99 -16.97
C SER A 276 6.69 8.34 -16.38
N PHE A 277 6.41 7.89 -15.16
CA PHE A 277 5.15 8.16 -14.47
C PHE A 277 4.93 9.65 -14.25
N ILE A 278 5.95 10.36 -13.78
CA ILE A 278 5.92 11.80 -13.60
C ILE A 278 5.61 12.51 -14.93
N SER A 279 6.29 12.12 -16.01
CA SER A 279 6.06 12.72 -17.34
C SER A 279 4.65 12.48 -17.88
N THR A 280 3.99 11.40 -17.44
CA THR A 280 2.62 11.08 -17.84
C THR A 280 1.61 11.94 -17.08
N ILE A 281 1.86 12.26 -15.80
CA ILE A 281 0.93 13.00 -14.93
C ILE A 281 1.05 14.52 -15.09
N ILE A 282 2.21 15.03 -15.47
CA ILE A 282 2.44 16.47 -15.67
C ILE A 282 1.84 16.99 -16.99
N ARG A 283 1.44 16.10 -17.92
CA ARG A 283 0.70 16.44 -19.13
C ARG A 283 -0.76 16.74 -18.83
#